data_AF-A0A317EH60-F1
#
_entry.id   AF-A0A317EH60-F1
#
_cell.length_a   1.000
_cell.length_b   1.000
_cell.length_c   1.000
_cell.angle_alpha   90.00
_cell.angle_beta   90.00
_cell.angle_gamma   90.00
#
_symmetry.space_group_name_H-M   'P 1'
#
loop_
_entity.id
_entity.type
_entity.pdbx_description
1 polymer ?
#
loop_
_entity_poly.entity_id
_entity_poly.type
_entity_poly.pdbx_seq_one_letter_code
_entity_poly.pdbx_strand_id
1 'polypeptide(L)'
;MSELSERKLVYEILVERAGRWNVVDVMDNREDALALGERLRTGHAAVRVTIERFDPDTRLYSTVTLWEWQAARPKGIKGPTATRVDIAPRLHQAKAPVSKKPAAWWRRLLGMS
;
A
#
# COMPACT_ATOMS: atom_id res chain seq x y z
N MET A 1 -2.57 -12.00 27.73
CA MET A 1 -3.01 -12.23 26.33
C MET A 1 -3.29 -10.87 25.74
N SER A 2 -2.34 -10.36 24.96
CA SER A 2 -2.16 -8.97 24.55
C SER A 2 -3.07 -8.57 23.39
N GLU A 3 -3.82 -7.47 23.55
CA GLU A 3 -4.17 -6.42 22.55
C GLU A 3 -4.38 -6.79 21.07
N LEU A 4 -4.81 -8.01 20.75
CA LEU A 4 -4.88 -8.53 19.37
C LEU A 4 -6.14 -8.11 18.59
N SER A 5 -6.83 -7.04 18.99
CA SER A 5 -8.11 -6.66 18.38
C SER A 5 -8.27 -5.19 17.99
N GLU A 6 -7.22 -4.37 18.04
CA GLU A 6 -7.35 -3.02 17.53
C GLU A 6 -7.27 -3.02 15.99
N ARG A 7 -8.33 -2.48 15.37
CA ARG A 7 -8.39 -2.22 13.94
C ARG A 7 -7.27 -1.26 13.58
N LYS A 8 -6.13 -1.80 13.15
CA LYS A 8 -4.98 -1.00 12.78
C LYS A 8 -5.17 -0.48 11.35
N LEU A 9 -5.15 0.84 11.26
CA LEU A 9 -5.30 1.59 10.03
C LEU A 9 -4.01 2.38 9.82
N VAL A 10 -3.36 2.14 8.69
CA VAL A 10 -2.10 2.81 8.36
C VAL A 10 -2.15 3.35 6.94
N TYR A 11 -1.46 4.45 6.73
CA TYR A 11 -1.32 5.11 5.44
C TYR A 11 0.10 4.86 4.94
N GLU A 12 0.22 4.14 3.83
CA GLU A 12 1.50 3.90 3.17
C GLU A 12 1.72 4.93 2.07
N ILE A 13 2.92 5.50 2.05
CA ILE A 13 3.37 6.39 1.00
C ILE A 13 4.35 5.61 0.14
N LEU A 14 4.00 5.42 -1.13
CA LEU A 14 4.79 4.68 -2.11
C LEU A 14 5.31 5.63 -3.17
N VAL A 15 6.56 5.44 -3.57
CA VAL A 15 7.15 6.13 -4.73
C VAL A 15 7.66 5.11 -5.73
N GLU A 16 7.62 5.47 -7.00
CA GLU A 16 8.27 4.69 -8.03
C GLU A 16 9.77 5.01 -8.09
N ARG A 17 10.59 3.95 -8.01
CA ARG A 17 12.03 3.99 -8.30
C ARG A 17 12.37 2.82 -9.21
N ALA A 18 13.06 3.10 -10.32
CA ALA A 18 13.48 2.10 -11.30
C ALA A 18 12.34 1.14 -11.76
N GLY A 19 11.14 1.68 -12.00
CA GLY A 19 9.98 0.90 -12.46
C GLY A 19 9.31 0.03 -11.39
N ARG A 20 9.63 0.22 -10.11
CA ARG A 20 9.04 -0.51 -8.98
C ARG A 20 8.47 0.45 -7.94
N TRP A 21 7.34 0.07 -7.34
CA TRP A 21 6.76 0.76 -6.20
C TRP A 21 7.52 0.39 -4.93
N ASN A 22 7.93 1.40 -4.17
CA ASN A 22 8.62 1.23 -2.90
C ASN A 22 7.89 2.05 -1.83
N VAL A 23 7.57 1.42 -0.71
CA VAL A 23 7.08 2.13 0.49
C VAL A 23 8.23 2.95 1.03
N VAL A 24 8.04 4.26 1.14
CA VAL A 24 9.04 5.19 1.70
C VAL A 24 8.69 5.63 3.10
N ASP A 25 7.41 5.63 3.46
CA ASP A 25 6.94 6.00 4.78
C ASP A 25 5.57 5.37 5.09
N VAL A 26 5.27 5.23 6.38
CA VAL A 26 4.02 4.69 6.90
C VAL A 26 3.55 5.57 8.06
N MET A 27 2.32 6.09 7.96
CA MET A 27 1.77 7.04 8.92
C MET A 27 0.43 6.55 9.46
N ASP A 28 0.00 7.06 10.61
CA ASP A 28 -1.32 6.82 11.21
C ASP A 28 -2.32 7.95 10.94
N ASN A 29 -1.85 9.07 10.38
CA ASN A 29 -2.66 10.23 10.01
C ASN A 29 -2.81 10.36 8.49
N ARG A 30 -4.06 10.54 8.04
CA ARG A 30 -4.41 10.70 6.62
C ARG A 30 -3.85 11.97 6.00
N GLU A 31 -4.02 13.09 6.68
CA GLU A 31 -3.68 14.42 6.17
C GLU A 31 -2.17 14.54 5.99
N ASP A 32 -1.41 14.04 6.97
CA ASP A 32 0.05 14.02 6.89
C ASP A 32 0.54 13.12 5.74
N ALA A 33 -0.06 11.94 5.57
CA ALA A 33 0.29 11.03 4.48
C ALA A 33 0.01 11.65 3.10
N LEU A 34 -1.12 12.35 2.95
CA LEU A 34 -1.44 13.08 1.72
C LEU A 34 -0.50 14.26 1.49
N ALA A 35 -0.20 15.04 2.54
CA ALA A 35 0.73 16.16 2.47
C ALA A 35 2.15 15.71 2.13
N LEU A 36 2.59 14.53 2.61
CA LEU A 36 3.86 13.92 2.23
C LEU A 36 3.81 13.43 0.77
N GLY A 37 2.73 12.77 0.37
CA GLY A 37 2.51 12.33 -1.01
C GLY A 37 2.63 13.48 -2.02
N GLU A 38 1.99 14.61 -1.75
CA GLU A 38 2.09 15.81 -2.60
C GLU A 38 3.52 16.38 -2.61
N ARG A 39 4.20 16.46 -1.45
CA ARG A 39 5.59 16.93 -1.35
C ARG A 39 6.55 16.07 -2.19
N LEU A 40 6.32 14.77 -2.26
CA LEU A 40 7.18 13.83 -2.98
C LEU A 40 7.03 13.88 -4.50
N ARG A 41 6.02 14.56 -5.05
CA ARG A 41 5.81 14.66 -6.51
C ARG A 41 6.98 15.27 -7.24
N THR A 42 7.65 16.25 -6.63
CA THR A 42 8.74 17.00 -7.27
C THR A 42 10.03 16.19 -7.42
N GLY A 43 10.16 15.06 -6.71
CA GLY A 43 11.37 14.23 -6.70
C GLY A 43 11.21 12.82 -7.25
N HIS A 44 10.01 12.42 -7.69
CA HIS A 44 9.72 11.04 -8.09
C HIS A 44 8.92 10.95 -9.39
N ALA A 45 9.09 9.85 -10.13
CA ALA A 45 8.35 9.62 -11.38
C ALA A 45 6.87 9.31 -11.14
N ALA A 46 6.54 8.75 -9.98
CA ALA A 46 5.18 8.51 -9.52
C ALA A 46 5.16 8.40 -8.00
N VAL A 47 4.04 8.80 -7.40
CA VAL A 47 3.76 8.74 -5.97
C VAL A 47 2.34 8.22 -5.77
N ARG A 48 2.14 7.37 -4.76
CA ARG A 48 0.84 6.81 -4.39
C ARG A 48 0.71 6.83 -2.89
N VAL A 49 -0.47 7.21 -2.41
CA VAL A 49 -0.86 7.06 -1.00
C VAL A 49 -1.94 5.99 -0.94
N THR A 50 -1.67 4.93 -0.20
CA THR A 50 -2.64 3.87 0.08
C THR A 50 -2.97 3.82 1.55
N ILE A 51 -4.16 3.33 1.86
CA ILE A 51 -4.56 2.97 3.22
C ILE A 51 -4.61 1.45 3.31
N GLU A 52 -3.92 0.89 4.30
CA GLU A 52 -4.01 -0.51 4.66
C GLU A 52 -4.81 -0.66 5.94
N ARG A 53 -5.80 -1.55 5.91
CA ARG A 53 -6.65 -1.90 7.05
C ARG A 53 -6.51 -3.38 7.32
N PHE A 54 -6.18 -3.70 8.57
CA PHE A 54 -6.28 -5.05 9.10
C PHE A 54 -7.68 -5.31 9.66
N ASP A 55 -8.28 -6.42 9.25
CA ASP A 55 -9.52 -6.94 9.81
C ASP A 55 -9.21 -8.09 10.78
N PRO A 56 -9.40 -7.91 12.10
CA PRO A 56 -9.09 -8.94 13.09
C PRO A 56 -10.02 -10.16 12.98
N ASP A 57 -11.24 -9.98 12.47
CA ASP A 57 -12.24 -11.06 12.37
C ASP A 57 -11.87 -12.04 11.24
N THR A 58 -11.43 -11.50 10.11
CA THR A 58 -11.02 -12.30 8.95
C THR A 58 -9.51 -12.58 8.89
N ARG A 59 -8.71 -11.88 9.72
CA ARG A 59 -7.24 -11.84 9.67
C ARG A 59 -6.70 -11.46 8.29
N LEU A 60 -7.46 -10.68 7.53
CA LEU A 60 -7.07 -10.23 6.20
C LEU A 60 -6.64 -8.77 6.22
N TYR A 61 -5.68 -8.45 5.36
CA TYR A 61 -5.30 -7.09 5.04
C TYR A 61 -6.04 -6.65 3.78
N SER A 62 -6.55 -5.43 3.81
CA SER A 62 -7.16 -4.77 2.66
C SER A 62 -6.42 -3.46 2.39
N THR A 63 -6.18 -3.15 1.12
CA THR A 63 -5.46 -1.93 0.73
C THR A 63 -6.30 -1.16 -0.30
N VAL A 64 -6.45 0.13 -0.08
CA VAL A 64 -7.15 1.04 -1.01
C VAL A 64 -6.22 2.19 -1.39
N THR A 65 -6.16 2.55 -2.66
CA THR A 65 -5.48 3.77 -3.10
C THR A 65 -6.36 4.98 -2.79
N LEU A 66 -5.85 5.90 -1.98
CA LEU A 66 -6.53 7.15 -1.67
C LEU A 66 -6.21 8.23 -2.68
N TRP A 67 -4.96 8.24 -3.14
CA TRP A 67 -4.44 9.25 -4.04
C TRP A 67 -3.26 8.68 -4.81
N GLU A 68 -3.11 9.09 -6.07
CA GLU A 68 -1.99 8.71 -6.92
C GLU A 68 -1.67 9.85 -7.89
N TRP A 69 -0.38 10.11 -8.07
CA TRP A 69 0.13 10.99 -9.11
C TRP A 69 1.26 10.31 -9.89
N GLN A 70 1.31 10.58 -11.19
CA GLN A 70 2.38 10.13 -12.07
C GLN A 70 2.84 11.26 -12.98
N ALA A 71 4.15 11.39 -13.18
CA ALA A 71 4.72 12.30 -14.16
C ALA A 71 4.36 11.84 -15.58
N ALA A 72 4.18 12.80 -16.49
CA ALA A 72 4.00 12.49 -17.91
C ALA A 72 5.26 11.77 -18.44
N ARG A 73 5.08 10.60 -19.06
CA ARG A 73 6.19 9.83 -19.63
C ARG A 73 6.34 10.10 -21.12
N PRO A 74 7.59 10.19 -21.64
CA PRO A 74 7.85 10.12 -23.06
C PRO A 74 7.21 8.86 -23.67
N LYS A 75 6.61 9.00 -24.86
CA LYS A 75 6.02 7.86 -25.59
C LYS A 75 7.04 6.72 -25.69
N GLY A 76 6.64 5.51 -25.26
CA GLY A 76 7.45 4.30 -25.31
C GLY A 76 8.04 3.83 -23.98
N ILE A 77 8.08 4.69 -22.94
CA ILE A 77 8.51 4.28 -21.59
C ILE A 77 7.29 3.74 -20.84
N LYS A 78 7.22 2.42 -20.66
CA LYS A 78 6.16 1.78 -19.87
C LYS A 78 6.26 2.21 -18.41
N GLY A 79 5.12 2.61 -17.86
CA GLY A 79 4.98 2.79 -16.42
C GLY A 79 5.25 1.52 -15.64
N PRO A 80 5.50 1.60 -14.32
CA PRO A 80 5.28 0.44 -13.48
C PRO A 80 3.82 0.11 -13.74
N THR A 81 3.52 -1.15 -14.07
CA THR A 81 2.13 -1.56 -14.23
C THR A 81 1.45 -1.14 -12.95
N ALA A 82 0.53 -0.17 -13.03
CA ALA A 82 -0.34 0.13 -11.91
C ALA A 82 -0.98 -1.21 -11.64
N THR A 83 -0.60 -1.85 -10.53
CA THR A 83 -1.30 -3.02 -10.06
C THR A 83 -2.68 -2.47 -9.76
N ARG A 84 -3.57 -2.54 -10.75
CA ARG A 84 -4.99 -2.41 -10.56
C ARG A 84 -5.25 -3.53 -9.58
N VAL A 85 -5.32 -3.19 -8.30
CA VAL A 85 -5.93 -4.09 -7.33
C VAL A 85 -7.37 -4.05 -7.76
N ASP A 86 -7.73 -4.92 -8.73
CA ASP A 86 -9.10 -5.15 -9.08
C ASP A 86 -9.76 -5.58 -7.77
N ILE A 87 -10.46 -4.64 -7.13
CA ILE A 87 -11.43 -4.93 -6.09
C ILE A 87 -12.61 -5.57 -6.82
N ALA A 88 -12.39 -6.77 -7.36
CA ALA A 88 -13.46 -7.72 -7.45
C ALA A 88 -13.72 -8.14 -5.99
N PRO A 89 -14.98 -8.13 -5.50
CA PRO A 89 -15.34 -8.84 -4.30
C PRO A 89 -15.11 -10.33 -4.59
N ARG A 90 -13.86 -10.76 -4.42
CA ARG A 90 -13.48 -12.15 -4.54
C ARG A 90 -14.00 -12.83 -3.28
N LEU A 91 -15.24 -13.29 -3.36
CA LEU A 91 -15.72 -14.49 -2.69
C LEU A 91 -14.76 -15.64 -3.05
N HIS A 92 -13.59 -15.67 -2.42
CA HIS A 92 -12.65 -16.77 -2.56
C HIS A 92 -12.93 -17.78 -1.47
N GLN A 93 -13.79 -18.73 -1.85
CA GLN A 93 -13.69 -20.12 -1.45
C GLN A 93 -12.23 -20.52 -1.19
N ALA A 94 -12.02 -21.15 -0.05
CA ALA A 94 -10.76 -21.68 0.41
C ALA A 94 -10.08 -22.55 -0.67
N LYS A 95 -8.98 -22.04 -1.24
CA LYS A 95 -7.85 -22.87 -1.68
C LYS A 95 -6.56 -22.19 -1.25
N ALA A 96 -5.73 -23.00 -0.59
CA ALA A 96 -4.54 -22.66 0.20
C ALA A 96 -3.68 -21.50 -0.33
N PRO A 97 -3.14 -20.63 0.54
CA PRO A 97 -2.33 -19.50 0.12
C PRO A 97 -0.92 -19.99 -0.21
N VAL A 98 -0.66 -20.28 -1.49
CA VAL A 98 0.71 -20.32 -2.02
C VAL A 98 1.03 -18.93 -2.56
N SER A 99 1.13 -17.95 -1.67
CA SER A 99 1.67 -16.63 -1.96
C SER A 99 2.69 -16.30 -0.89
N LYS A 100 3.92 -16.81 -1.08
CA LYS A 100 5.12 -16.35 -0.37
C LYS A 100 5.47 -14.92 -0.82
N LYS A 101 4.59 -13.94 -0.58
CA LYS A 101 5.04 -12.56 -0.54
C LYS A 101 5.68 -12.37 0.84
N PRO A 102 6.96 -11.99 0.93
CA PRO A 102 7.56 -11.66 2.22
C PRO A 102 6.68 -10.59 2.88
N ALA A 103 6.31 -10.82 4.13
CA ALA A 103 5.59 -9.82 4.91
C ALA A 103 6.36 -8.51 4.83
N ALA A 104 5.67 -7.41 4.51
CA ALA A 104 6.32 -6.11 4.43
C ALA A 104 7.02 -5.83 5.76
N TRP A 105 8.30 -5.48 5.70
CA TRP A 105 9.19 -5.40 6.87
C TRP A 105 8.63 -4.50 7.99
N TRP A 106 7.91 -3.44 7.62
CA TRP A 106 7.31 -2.48 8.55
C TRP A 106 6.10 -3.04 9.31
N ARG A 107 5.39 -4.06 8.78
CA ARG A 107 4.29 -4.71 9.50
C ARG A 107 4.78 -5.34 10.82
N ARG A 108 5.97 -5.94 10.81
CA ARG A 108 6.61 -6.45 12.03
C ARG A 108 6.93 -5.36 13.05
N LEU A 109 7.40 -4.19 12.59
CA LEU A 109 7.66 -3.04 13.46
C LEU A 109 6.38 -2.51 14.12
N LEU A 110 5.26 -2.63 13.40
CA LEU A 110 3.96 -2.22 13.86
C LEU A 110 3.21 -3.32 14.64
N GLY A 111 3.84 -4.46 14.94
CA GLY A 111 3.19 -5.58 15.63
C GLY A 111 2.10 -6.29 14.81
N MET A 112 2.05 -6.04 13.50
CA MET A 112 1.09 -6.60 12.55
C MET A 112 1.71 -7.89 11.98
N SER A 113 1.31 -9.05 12.53
CA SER A 113 1.82 -10.39 12.14
C SER A 113 0.80 -11.18 11.33
#